data_AF-A0A1B8CMW8-F1
#
_entry.id   AF-A0A1B8CMW8-F1
#
_cell.length_a   1.000
_cell.length_b   1.000
_cell.length_c   1.000
_cell.angle_alpha   90.00
_cell.angle_beta   90.00
_cell.angle_gamma   90.00
#
_symmetry.space_group_name_H-M   'P 1'
#
loop_
_entity.id
_entity.type
_entity.pdbx_description
1 polymer ?
#
loop_
_entity_poly.entity_id
_entity_poly.type
_entity_poly.pdbx_seq_one_letter_code
_entity_poly.pdbx_strand_id
1 'polypeptide(L)'
;MDSFSNGHPEALPSEAKEENEHIIQTTKSLRRHMGLPEDPTEKPSSATPSSEKPIFWVEVAPPSTRGAKCRLDVCPANIMPGQYRIAVNPGCHSFRGHQSPDYYHVGCFEKIADFSQADFVDQVQPVTRNTWQFRNLNSSSVLDGNYLLDAGAERLTISWKKAVKKLINERDGVETKDDTSAAVRDLLDNAGSSTYVPQEIPGANAFEVRLLSSTLAPNESDGPEDTEEWNLFYEFQVVVDQKSLENRHSLDMTLFLWRDHVVLATSNNLTEKLKERKEEELTPKSIRAIKRLAVTPMPDIQGAFLRGL
;
A
#
# COMPACT_ATOMS: atom_id res chain seq x y z
N MET A 1 -14.40 10.36 46.19
CA MET A 1 -14.20 11.81 46.26
C MET A 1 -12.70 12.06 46.33
N ASP A 2 -11.97 12.58 45.37
CA ASP A 2 -12.15 12.94 43.95
C ASP A 2 -10.71 13.17 43.44
N SER A 3 -10.29 12.49 42.38
CA SER A 3 -10.08 13.06 41.03
C SER A 3 -8.60 13.32 40.72
N PHE A 4 -7.97 12.35 40.05
CA PHE A 4 -6.76 12.56 39.27
C PHE A 4 -7.15 13.11 37.91
N SER A 5 -6.83 14.38 37.66
CA SER A 5 -6.92 15.00 36.34
C SER A 5 -5.67 14.63 35.53
N ASN A 6 -5.82 13.71 34.56
CA ASN A 6 -4.82 13.48 33.52
C ASN A 6 -5.07 14.48 32.38
N GLY A 7 -4.35 15.59 32.39
CA GLY A 7 -4.25 16.47 31.23
C GLY A 7 -3.30 15.86 30.19
N HIS A 8 -3.79 15.66 28.97
CA HIS A 8 -2.92 15.51 27.81
C HIS A 8 -2.14 16.82 27.59
N PRO A 9 -0.82 16.77 27.33
CA PRO A 9 -0.10 17.97 26.96
C PRO A 9 -0.49 18.38 25.54
N GLU A 10 -1.18 19.53 25.43
CA GLU A 10 -1.25 20.31 24.20
C GLU A 10 0.17 20.68 23.77
N ALA A 11 0.56 20.28 22.55
CA ALA A 11 1.86 20.62 21.98
C ALA A 11 2.02 22.15 21.89
N LEU A 12 3.18 22.66 22.28
CA LEU A 12 3.45 24.09 22.34
C LEU A 12 3.50 24.69 20.91
N PRO A 13 3.01 25.92 20.68
CA PRO A 13 2.94 26.56 19.36
C PRO A 13 4.27 26.70 18.60
N SER A 14 5.41 26.57 19.27
CA SER A 14 6.75 26.59 18.65
C SER A 14 7.12 25.26 18.01
N GLU A 15 6.78 24.13 18.65
CA GLU A 15 7.09 22.78 18.16
C GLU A 15 6.31 22.48 16.87
N ALA A 16 5.04 22.90 16.81
CA ALA A 16 4.21 22.77 15.62
C ALA A 16 4.73 23.58 14.42
N LYS A 17 5.40 24.72 14.67
CA LYS A 17 6.01 25.53 13.61
C LYS A 17 7.28 24.87 13.07
N GLU A 18 8.14 24.37 13.95
CA GLU A 18 9.36 23.64 13.58
C GLU A 18 9.02 22.33 12.83
N GLU A 19 8.00 21.58 13.28
CA GLU A 19 7.52 20.38 12.56
C GLU A 19 7.14 20.72 11.12
N ASN A 20 6.39 21.81 10.93
CA ASN A 20 5.93 22.24 9.62
C ASN A 20 7.09 22.67 8.71
N GLU A 21 8.10 23.38 9.24
CA GLU A 21 9.29 23.75 8.47
C GLU A 21 10.08 22.52 7.99
N HIS A 22 10.26 21.51 8.84
CA HIS A 22 10.92 20.25 8.46
C HIS A 22 10.14 19.49 7.39
N ILE A 23 8.81 19.43 7.49
CA ILE A 23 7.95 18.82 6.47
C ILE A 23 8.08 19.56 5.13
N ILE A 24 8.04 20.89 5.14
CA ILE A 24 8.19 21.72 3.94
C ILE A 24 9.55 21.46 3.27
N GLN A 25 10.65 21.45 4.04
CA GLN A 25 11.98 21.24 3.49
C GLN A 25 12.16 19.83 2.92
N THR A 26 11.60 18.83 3.60
CA THR A 26 11.62 17.44 3.12
C THR A 26 10.79 17.26 1.85
N THR A 27 9.64 17.93 1.77
CA THR A 27 8.79 17.96 0.56
C THR A 27 9.55 18.55 -0.63
N LYS A 28 10.22 19.69 -0.45
CA LYS A 28 11.06 20.30 -1.51
C LYS A 28 12.17 19.34 -1.97
N SER A 29 12.83 18.69 -1.02
CA SER A 29 13.89 17.71 -1.31
C SER A 29 13.36 16.52 -2.12
N LEU A 30 12.19 15.97 -1.74
CA LEU A 30 11.54 14.89 -2.48
C LEU A 30 11.16 15.31 -3.90
N ARG A 31 10.57 16.51 -4.07
CA ARG A 31 10.22 17.05 -5.40
C ARG A 31 11.46 17.18 -6.29
N ARG A 32 12.56 17.72 -5.75
CA ARG A 32 13.84 17.81 -6.46
C ARG A 32 14.36 16.41 -6.86
N HIS A 33 14.27 15.43 -5.97
CA HIS A 33 14.67 14.04 -6.24
C HIS A 33 13.84 13.38 -7.35
N MET A 34 12.56 13.76 -7.46
CA MET A 34 11.68 13.35 -8.56
C MET A 34 11.92 14.12 -9.87
N GLY A 35 12.79 15.13 -9.87
CA GLY A 35 13.00 16.03 -11.00
C GLY A 35 11.87 17.02 -11.22
N LEU A 36 11.14 17.39 -10.16
CA LEU A 36 10.05 18.37 -10.17
C LEU A 36 10.53 19.71 -9.56
N PRO A 37 9.87 20.84 -9.89
CA PRO A 37 10.12 22.11 -9.21
C PRO A 37 9.84 21.99 -7.71
N GLU A 38 10.66 22.61 -6.87
CA GLU A 38 10.51 22.54 -5.40
C GLU A 38 9.19 23.14 -4.93
N ASP A 39 8.77 24.24 -5.55
CA ASP A 39 7.46 24.82 -5.37
C ASP A 39 6.53 24.37 -6.52
N PRO A 40 5.36 23.78 -6.23
CA PRO A 40 4.41 23.36 -7.27
C PRO A 40 3.89 24.51 -8.14
N THR A 41 4.02 25.76 -7.72
CA THR A 41 3.62 26.95 -8.50
C THR A 41 4.69 27.39 -9.51
N GLU A 42 5.91 26.88 -9.41
CA GLU A 42 7.00 27.20 -10.33
C GLU A 42 6.88 26.47 -11.67
N LYS A 43 7.47 27.05 -12.71
CA LYS A 43 7.48 26.45 -14.05
C LYS A 43 8.37 25.20 -14.08
N PRO A 44 7.98 24.12 -14.78
CA PRO A 44 8.79 22.90 -14.91
C PRO A 44 10.23 23.13 -15.40
N SER A 45 10.46 24.21 -16.16
CA SER A 45 11.78 24.61 -16.66
C SER A 45 12.78 25.02 -15.56
N SER A 46 12.34 25.24 -14.31
CA SER A 46 13.25 25.49 -13.18
C SER A 46 13.78 24.19 -12.54
N ALA A 47 13.25 23.03 -12.90
CA ALA A 47 13.63 21.76 -12.30
C ALA A 47 14.97 21.25 -12.85
N THR A 48 15.86 20.82 -11.95
CA THR A 48 17.04 20.04 -12.33
C THR A 48 16.59 18.62 -12.69
N PRO A 49 16.88 18.12 -13.90
CA PRO A 49 16.48 16.77 -14.27
C PRO A 49 17.22 15.75 -13.40
N SER A 50 16.46 14.87 -12.75
CA SER A 50 17.02 13.67 -12.11
C SER A 50 17.32 12.62 -13.19
N SER A 51 18.47 11.95 -13.09
CA SER A 51 18.85 10.88 -14.02
C SER A 51 17.97 9.63 -13.85
N GLU A 52 17.41 9.42 -12.66
CA GLU A 52 16.56 8.27 -12.32
C GLU A 52 15.42 8.72 -11.40
N LYS A 53 14.16 8.55 -11.83
CA LYS A 53 13.01 8.82 -10.97
C LYS A 53 12.90 7.75 -9.88
N PRO A 54 12.70 8.12 -8.61
CA PRO A 54 12.55 7.14 -7.54
C PRO A 54 11.21 6.40 -7.64
N ILE A 55 11.22 5.12 -7.32
CA ILE A 55 10.00 4.32 -7.12
C ILE A 55 9.69 4.29 -5.61
N PHE A 56 8.41 4.42 -5.27
CA PHE A 56 7.90 4.34 -3.90
C PHE A 56 7.33 2.96 -3.65
N TRP A 57 8.14 2.09 -3.07
CA TRP A 57 7.77 0.70 -2.87
C TRP A 57 6.96 0.51 -1.59
N VAL A 58 5.74 0.01 -1.72
CA VAL A 58 4.92 -0.43 -0.59
C VAL A 58 5.32 -1.86 -0.25
N GLU A 59 5.90 -2.06 0.93
CA GLU A 59 6.47 -3.35 1.36
C GLU A 59 6.23 -3.62 2.84
N VAL A 60 6.36 -4.87 3.26
CA VAL A 60 6.38 -5.27 4.67
C VAL A 60 7.79 -5.10 5.23
N ALA A 61 7.92 -4.47 6.40
CA ALA A 61 9.20 -4.40 7.10
C ALA A 61 9.69 -5.80 7.50
N PRO A 62 10.91 -6.21 7.09
CA PRO A 62 11.43 -7.55 7.37
C PRO A 62 11.75 -7.74 8.87
N PRO A 63 11.99 -8.98 9.32
CA PRO A 63 12.47 -9.28 10.65
C PRO A 63 13.73 -8.47 11.02
N SER A 64 13.66 -7.77 12.15
CA SER A 64 14.75 -6.96 12.69
C SER A 64 14.50 -6.69 14.17
N THR A 65 15.55 -6.72 15.00
CA THR A 65 15.42 -6.47 16.45
C THR A 65 15.12 -4.99 16.76
N ARG A 66 15.51 -4.07 15.88
CA ARG A 66 15.40 -2.62 16.11
C ARG A 66 14.47 -1.91 15.13
N GLY A 67 14.00 -2.60 14.09
CA GLY A 67 13.28 -1.98 12.99
C GLY A 67 14.18 -1.08 12.12
N ALA A 68 13.56 -0.31 11.22
CA ALA A 68 14.22 0.71 10.42
C ALA A 68 13.84 2.11 10.93
N LYS A 69 14.78 3.06 10.91
CA LYS A 69 14.48 4.45 11.26
C LYS A 69 13.61 5.08 10.17
N CYS A 70 12.51 5.73 10.53
CA CYS A 70 11.74 6.58 9.61
C CYS A 70 12.58 7.79 9.20
N ARG A 71 12.58 8.12 7.91
CA ARG A 71 13.37 9.22 7.33
C ARG A 71 12.73 10.60 7.46
N LEU A 72 11.48 10.67 7.89
CA LEU A 72 10.88 11.94 8.28
C LEU A 72 11.43 12.34 9.66
N ASP A 73 12.22 13.41 9.72
CA ASP A 73 13.00 13.79 10.92
C ASP A 73 12.14 13.97 12.19
N VAL A 74 10.90 14.41 12.04
CA VAL A 74 9.96 14.65 13.14
C VAL A 74 9.31 13.36 13.66
N CYS A 75 9.52 12.23 12.98
CA CYS A 75 9.01 10.94 13.40
C CYS A 75 9.98 10.30 14.41
N PRO A 76 9.59 10.14 15.69
CA PRO A 76 10.48 9.56 16.70
C PRO A 76 10.53 8.02 16.64
N ALA A 77 9.60 7.41 15.91
CA ALA A 77 9.39 5.97 15.93
C ALA A 77 10.21 5.24 14.86
N ASN A 78 10.66 4.04 15.21
CA ASN A 78 11.15 3.09 14.20
C ASN A 78 9.97 2.36 13.55
N ILE A 79 10.18 1.98 12.29
CA ILE A 79 9.32 1.08 11.53
C ILE A 79 9.69 -0.34 11.95
N MET A 80 8.82 -0.94 12.75
CA MET A 80 9.03 -2.27 13.32
C MET A 80 8.73 -3.38 12.30
N PRO A 81 9.27 -4.60 12.51
CA PRO A 81 8.96 -5.74 11.64
C PRO A 81 7.45 -6.00 11.50
N GLY A 82 7.05 -6.47 10.32
CA GLY A 82 5.65 -6.74 9.99
C GLY A 82 4.79 -5.50 9.76
N GLN A 83 5.33 -4.28 9.91
CA GLN A 83 4.62 -3.06 9.54
C GLN A 83 4.75 -2.78 8.04
N TYR A 84 3.67 -2.30 7.41
CA TYR A 84 3.76 -1.74 6.07
C TYR A 84 4.58 -0.45 6.08
N ARG A 85 5.37 -0.23 5.03
CA ARG A 85 6.23 0.94 4.90
C ARG A 85 6.38 1.34 3.44
N ILE A 86 6.81 2.58 3.23
CA ILE A 86 7.31 3.05 1.93
C ILE A 86 8.83 2.97 1.92
N ALA A 87 9.39 2.32 0.91
CA ALA A 87 10.81 2.37 0.58
C ALA A 87 11.01 3.15 -0.72
N VAL A 88 11.61 4.35 -0.61
CA VAL A 88 11.95 5.20 -1.75
C VAL A 88 13.28 4.73 -2.34
N ASN A 89 13.27 4.25 -3.58
CA ASN A 89 14.46 3.69 -4.24
C ASN A 89 14.67 4.24 -5.66
N PRO A 90 15.86 4.79 -6.00
CA PRO A 90 16.95 5.11 -5.08
C PRO A 90 16.53 6.13 -4.01
N GLY A 91 17.10 6.05 -2.81
CA GLY A 91 16.86 7.03 -1.74
C GLY A 91 17.55 8.37 -2.01
N CYS A 92 17.06 9.44 -1.39
CA CYS A 92 17.69 10.77 -1.43
C CYS A 92 18.98 10.80 -0.59
N HIS A 93 19.06 9.99 0.46
CA HIS A 93 20.15 10.01 1.43
C HIS A 93 21.16 8.90 1.12
N SER A 94 22.05 9.14 0.16
CA SER A 94 23.16 8.22 -0.12
C SER A 94 24.20 8.26 1.01
N PHE A 95 24.47 7.12 1.64
CA PHE A 95 25.67 6.96 2.48
C PHE A 95 26.71 6.16 1.69
N ARG A 96 27.90 6.74 1.49
CA ARG A 96 29.08 6.08 0.86
C ARG A 96 28.87 5.56 -0.57
N GLY A 97 28.11 6.28 -1.40
CA GLY A 97 28.00 5.97 -2.83
C GLY A 97 27.17 4.73 -3.19
N HIS A 98 26.55 4.07 -2.22
CA HIS A 98 25.54 3.04 -2.46
C HIS A 98 24.15 3.66 -2.37
N GLN A 99 23.33 3.48 -3.41
CA GLN A 99 21.92 3.87 -3.44
C GLN A 99 21.13 2.97 -2.47
N SER A 100 21.07 3.33 -1.18
CA SER A 100 20.21 2.66 -0.21
C SER A 100 18.80 3.26 -0.25
N PRO A 101 17.74 2.45 -0.09
CA PRO A 101 16.39 2.98 0.02
C PRO A 101 16.20 3.84 1.27
N ASP A 102 15.39 4.89 1.14
CA ASP A 102 14.90 5.67 2.27
C ASP A 102 13.56 5.10 2.77
N TYR A 103 13.47 4.80 4.06
CA TYR A 103 12.29 4.14 4.65
C TYR A 103 11.41 5.14 5.41
N TYR A 104 10.10 5.04 5.21
CA TYR A 104 9.10 5.86 5.88
C TYR A 104 7.93 4.98 6.34
N HIS A 105 7.31 5.32 7.48
CA HIS A 105 5.91 4.89 7.70
C HIS A 105 5.04 5.45 6.56
N VAL A 106 4.00 4.72 6.16
CA VAL A 106 3.14 5.12 5.05
C VAL A 106 2.55 6.51 5.29
N GLY A 107 1.90 6.73 6.45
CA GLY A 107 1.34 8.04 6.80
C GLY A 107 2.39 9.15 6.94
N CYS A 108 3.63 8.84 7.33
CA CYS A 108 4.71 9.84 7.37
C CYS A 108 5.15 10.26 5.97
N PHE A 109 5.20 9.32 5.02
CA PHE A 109 5.53 9.64 3.64
C PHE A 109 4.43 10.49 2.98
N GLU A 110 3.17 10.20 3.28
CA GLU A 110 2.01 10.98 2.82
C GLU A 110 1.98 12.44 3.33
N LYS A 111 2.72 12.76 4.41
CA LYS A 111 2.91 14.17 4.81
C LYS A 111 3.75 14.97 3.81
N ILE A 112 4.65 14.31 3.08
CA ILE A 112 5.63 14.95 2.17
C ILE A 112 5.37 14.64 0.69
N ALA A 113 4.66 13.57 0.37
CA ALA A 113 4.29 13.17 -0.98
C ALA A 113 2.85 13.58 -1.30
N ASP A 114 2.65 14.33 -2.39
CA ASP A 114 1.32 14.77 -2.79
C ASP A 114 0.70 13.77 -3.78
N PHE A 115 -0.04 12.78 -3.26
CA PHE A 115 -0.75 11.79 -4.06
C PHE A 115 -1.97 12.33 -4.80
N SER A 116 -2.28 13.63 -4.72
CA SER A 116 -3.22 14.26 -5.65
C SER A 116 -2.57 14.61 -7.00
N GLN A 117 -1.25 14.44 -7.15
CA GLN A 117 -0.49 14.67 -8.38
C GLN A 117 -0.09 13.34 -9.04
N ALA A 118 -0.31 13.23 -10.35
CA ALA A 118 0.00 12.02 -11.12
C ALA A 118 1.48 11.60 -10.98
N ASP A 119 2.41 12.58 -10.98
CA ASP A 119 3.84 12.34 -10.86
C ASP A 119 4.22 11.50 -9.64
N PHE A 120 3.51 11.67 -8.51
CA PHE A 120 3.76 10.91 -7.28
C PHE A 120 3.11 9.53 -7.30
N VAL A 121 1.82 9.48 -7.66
CA VAL A 121 1.05 8.23 -7.66
C VAL A 121 1.61 7.22 -8.65
N ASP A 122 2.14 7.69 -9.78
CA ASP A 122 2.76 6.84 -10.79
C ASP A 122 3.98 6.09 -10.26
N GLN A 123 4.71 6.66 -9.29
CA GLN A 123 5.86 6.02 -8.67
C GLN A 123 5.50 4.98 -7.61
N VAL A 124 4.26 4.92 -7.12
CA VAL A 124 3.88 3.95 -6.10
C VAL A 124 3.80 2.54 -6.69
N GLN A 125 4.52 1.58 -6.12
CA GLN A 125 4.51 0.19 -6.58
C GLN A 125 4.44 -0.77 -5.39
N PRO A 126 3.55 -1.77 -5.38
CA PRO A 126 3.58 -2.80 -4.36
C PRO A 126 4.76 -3.74 -4.59
N VAL A 127 5.40 -4.21 -3.52
CA VAL A 127 6.35 -5.31 -3.58
C VAL A 127 5.58 -6.63 -3.53
N THR A 128 5.62 -7.35 -4.65
CA THR A 128 4.88 -8.60 -4.88
C THR A 128 5.84 -9.65 -5.44
N ARG A 129 5.34 -10.88 -5.57
CA ARG A 129 6.02 -11.98 -6.28
C ARG A 129 6.44 -11.64 -7.73
N ASN A 130 5.80 -10.65 -8.36
CA ASN A 130 6.07 -10.25 -9.74
C ASN A 130 6.94 -8.98 -9.85
N THR A 131 7.10 -8.22 -8.77
CA THR A 131 7.77 -6.90 -8.79
C THR A 131 9.04 -6.82 -7.96
N TRP A 132 9.30 -7.80 -7.08
CA TRP A 132 10.44 -7.79 -6.16
C TRP A 132 11.81 -7.69 -6.84
N GLN A 133 11.96 -8.19 -8.07
CA GLN A 133 13.22 -8.13 -8.82
C GLN A 133 13.59 -6.68 -9.15
N PHE A 134 12.60 -5.84 -9.48
CA PHE A 134 12.80 -4.41 -9.74
C PHE A 134 13.09 -3.62 -8.46
N ARG A 135 12.71 -4.17 -7.31
CA ARG A 135 13.06 -3.62 -5.99
C ARG A 135 14.52 -3.89 -5.61
N ASN A 136 15.25 -4.66 -6.41
CA ASN A 136 16.64 -5.09 -6.16
C ASN A 136 16.78 -5.86 -4.83
N LEU A 137 15.81 -6.74 -4.54
CA LEU A 137 15.87 -7.62 -3.38
C LEU A 137 16.57 -8.93 -3.75
N ASN A 138 17.26 -9.53 -2.76
CA ASN A 138 17.84 -10.86 -2.92
C ASN A 138 16.73 -11.91 -2.96
N SER A 139 16.89 -12.90 -3.85
CA SER A 139 15.93 -14.01 -3.99
C SER A 139 15.70 -14.74 -2.68
N SER A 140 16.77 -15.04 -1.91
CA SER A 140 16.65 -15.71 -0.61
C SER A 140 15.75 -14.96 0.36
N SER A 141 15.87 -13.62 0.43
CA SER A 141 15.03 -12.81 1.30
C SER A 141 13.56 -12.85 0.91
N VAL A 142 13.28 -12.89 -0.40
CA VAL A 142 11.91 -12.97 -0.94
C VAL A 142 11.32 -14.37 -0.74
N LEU A 143 12.12 -15.43 -0.85
CA LEU A 143 11.69 -16.81 -0.61
C LEU A 143 11.33 -17.08 0.86
N ASP A 144 11.85 -16.29 1.79
CA ASP A 144 11.43 -16.28 3.19
C ASP A 144 10.14 -15.46 3.42
N GLY A 145 9.53 -14.91 2.36
CA GLY A 145 8.33 -14.07 2.41
C GLY A 145 8.58 -12.65 2.92
N ASN A 146 9.84 -12.27 3.14
CA ASN A 146 10.16 -10.92 3.59
C ASN A 146 9.85 -9.89 2.50
N TYR A 147 9.52 -8.68 2.91
CA TYR A 147 9.21 -7.52 2.04
C TYR A 147 7.91 -7.64 1.26
N LEU A 148 7.51 -8.84 0.85
CA LEU A 148 6.28 -9.07 0.10
C LEU A 148 5.05 -8.65 0.91
N LEU A 149 4.12 -7.97 0.25
CA LEU A 149 2.79 -7.73 0.81
C LEU A 149 2.01 -9.05 0.91
N ASP A 150 1.15 -9.14 1.93
CA ASP A 150 0.06 -10.11 1.90
C ASP A 150 -0.94 -9.79 0.78
N ALA A 151 -1.74 -10.78 0.41
CA ALA A 151 -2.66 -10.69 -0.72
C ALA A 151 -3.62 -9.49 -0.59
N GLY A 152 -4.19 -9.23 0.59
CA GLY A 152 -5.09 -8.10 0.81
C GLY A 152 -4.41 -6.76 0.59
N ALA A 153 -3.24 -6.55 1.21
CA ALA A 153 -2.46 -5.31 1.03
C ALA A 153 -1.99 -5.11 -0.41
N GLU A 154 -1.60 -6.18 -1.12
CA GLU A 154 -1.29 -6.14 -2.56
C GLU A 154 -2.49 -5.64 -3.37
N ARG A 155 -3.66 -6.25 -3.18
CA ARG A 155 -4.90 -5.88 -3.91
C ARG A 155 -5.32 -4.45 -3.59
N LEU A 156 -5.31 -4.06 -2.32
CA LEU A 156 -5.70 -2.73 -1.87
C LEU A 156 -4.77 -1.65 -2.42
N THR A 157 -3.46 -1.87 -2.43
CA THR A 157 -2.49 -0.90 -2.97
C THR A 157 -2.72 -0.68 -4.46
N ILE A 158 -2.93 -1.76 -5.23
CA ILE A 158 -3.20 -1.68 -6.67
C ILE A 158 -4.52 -0.95 -6.95
N SER A 159 -5.59 -1.33 -6.24
CA SER A 159 -6.90 -0.71 -6.42
C SER A 159 -6.91 0.77 -6.02
N TRP A 160 -6.30 1.10 -4.87
CA TRP A 160 -6.10 2.49 -4.43
C TRP A 160 -5.38 3.31 -5.50
N LYS A 161 -4.26 2.82 -6.03
CA LYS A 161 -3.51 3.51 -7.09
C LYS A 161 -4.38 3.73 -8.33
N LYS A 162 -5.13 2.71 -8.76
CA LYS A 162 -6.05 2.80 -9.92
C LYS A 162 -7.14 3.85 -9.68
N ALA A 163 -7.76 3.86 -8.50
CA ALA A 163 -8.82 4.80 -8.14
C ALA A 163 -8.32 6.24 -8.07
N VAL A 164 -7.20 6.48 -7.38
CA VAL A 164 -6.59 7.82 -7.31
C VAL A 164 -6.21 8.33 -8.70
N LYS A 165 -5.56 7.50 -9.53
CA LYS A 165 -5.21 7.89 -10.91
C LYS A 165 -6.44 8.22 -11.76
N LYS A 166 -7.51 7.44 -11.62
CA LYS A 166 -8.77 7.71 -12.34
C LYS A 166 -9.31 9.09 -11.97
N LEU A 167 -9.41 9.41 -10.69
CA LEU A 167 -9.91 10.70 -10.20
C LEU A 167 -9.01 11.87 -10.61
N ILE A 168 -7.68 11.67 -10.63
CA ILE A 168 -6.74 12.67 -11.14
C ILE A 168 -6.98 12.94 -12.63
N ASN A 169 -7.11 11.88 -13.44
CA ASN A 169 -7.34 12.03 -14.87
C ASN A 169 -8.69 12.70 -15.17
N GLU A 170 -9.75 12.36 -14.42
CA GLU A 170 -11.06 13.01 -14.50
C GLU A 170 -10.96 14.51 -14.15
N ARG A 171 -10.26 14.86 -13.08
CA ARG A 171 -9.99 16.25 -12.67
C ARG A 171 -9.27 17.04 -13.76
N ASP A 172 -8.26 16.42 -14.35
CA ASP A 172 -7.33 17.08 -15.27
C ASP A 172 -7.81 17.00 -16.73
N GLY A 173 -8.98 16.40 -16.98
CA GLY A 173 -9.56 16.25 -18.33
C GLY A 173 -8.76 15.32 -19.24
N VAL A 174 -7.98 14.39 -18.67
CA VAL A 174 -7.14 13.45 -19.41
C VAL A 174 -7.97 12.24 -19.83
N GLU A 175 -8.16 12.05 -21.13
CA GLU A 175 -8.81 10.85 -21.65
C GLU A 175 -7.97 9.60 -21.30
N THR A 176 -8.62 8.63 -20.66
CA THR A 176 -8.01 7.34 -20.36
C THR A 176 -8.60 6.28 -21.27
N LYS A 177 -7.72 5.51 -21.92
CA LYS A 177 -8.11 4.28 -22.61
C LYS A 177 -7.79 3.11 -21.68
N ASP A 178 -8.84 2.43 -21.24
CA ASP A 178 -8.69 1.16 -20.52
C ASP A 178 -8.57 0.05 -21.56
N ASP A 179 -7.33 -0.25 -21.94
CA ASP A 179 -7.00 -1.34 -22.88
C ASP A 179 -7.08 -2.72 -22.20
N THR A 180 -7.49 -2.79 -20.93
CA THR A 180 -7.63 -4.04 -20.19
C THR A 180 -8.82 -4.84 -20.71
N SER A 181 -8.59 -6.10 -21.08
CA SER A 181 -9.68 -6.97 -21.55
C SER A 181 -10.77 -7.14 -20.49
N ALA A 182 -12.02 -7.36 -20.92
CA ALA A 182 -13.13 -7.59 -20.01
C ALA A 182 -12.89 -8.79 -19.07
N ALA A 183 -12.32 -9.88 -19.60
CA ALA A 183 -11.98 -11.07 -18.80
C ALA A 183 -10.93 -10.78 -17.72
N VAL A 184 -9.92 -9.95 -18.00
CA VAL A 184 -8.92 -9.56 -16.98
C VAL A 184 -9.56 -8.66 -15.92
N ARG A 185 -10.43 -7.73 -16.32
CA ARG A 185 -11.15 -6.88 -15.35
C ARG A 185 -12.07 -7.70 -14.45
N ASP A 186 -12.81 -8.62 -15.03
CA ASP A 186 -13.69 -9.53 -14.28
C ASP A 186 -12.91 -10.39 -13.28
N LEU A 187 -11.76 -10.95 -13.69
CA LEU A 187 -10.86 -11.67 -12.79
C LEU A 187 -10.32 -10.78 -11.65
N LEU A 188 -9.98 -9.52 -11.93
CA LEU A 188 -9.42 -8.61 -10.94
C LEU A 188 -10.48 -8.11 -9.95
N ASP A 189 -11.68 -7.80 -10.43
CA ASP A 189 -12.67 -7.06 -9.65
C ASP A 189 -13.75 -8.00 -9.04
N ASN A 190 -14.05 -9.11 -9.72
CA ASN A 190 -15.19 -9.98 -9.36
C ASN A 190 -14.79 -11.39 -8.90
N ALA A 191 -13.54 -11.81 -9.00
CA ALA A 191 -13.14 -13.15 -8.53
C ALA A 191 -13.58 -13.40 -7.08
N GLY A 192 -14.10 -14.60 -6.82
CA GLY A 192 -14.67 -15.00 -5.53
C GLY A 192 -16.16 -14.66 -5.34
N SER A 193 -16.76 -13.88 -6.26
CA SER A 193 -18.21 -13.62 -6.28
C SER A 193 -18.97 -14.87 -6.71
N SER A 194 -20.19 -15.05 -6.21
CA SER A 194 -21.18 -16.04 -6.63
C SER A 194 -21.50 -15.96 -8.13
N THR A 195 -21.38 -14.76 -8.71
CA THR A 195 -21.68 -14.47 -10.11
C THR A 195 -20.47 -14.56 -11.03
N TYR A 196 -19.26 -14.72 -10.47
CA TYR A 196 -18.04 -14.76 -11.25
C TYR A 196 -17.92 -16.07 -12.03
N VAL A 197 -17.74 -15.95 -13.35
CA VAL A 197 -17.53 -17.08 -14.25
C VAL A 197 -16.10 -17.00 -14.80
N PRO A 198 -15.22 -17.98 -14.49
CA PRO A 198 -13.87 -17.99 -15.03
C PRO A 198 -13.86 -17.98 -16.56
N GLN A 199 -13.11 -17.04 -17.13
CA GLN A 199 -12.90 -16.92 -18.57
C GLN A 199 -11.45 -17.24 -18.93
N GLU A 200 -11.23 -17.78 -20.13
CA GLU A 200 -9.88 -17.95 -20.66
C GLU A 200 -9.26 -16.60 -20.99
N ILE A 201 -8.04 -16.36 -20.52
CA ILE A 201 -7.27 -15.14 -20.82
C ILE A 201 -6.06 -15.55 -21.67
N PRO A 202 -6.09 -15.29 -22.99
CA PRO A 202 -5.01 -15.69 -23.90
C PRO A 202 -3.65 -15.13 -23.46
N GLY A 203 -2.64 -16.00 -23.36
CA GLY A 203 -1.27 -15.62 -23.00
C GLY A 203 -1.06 -15.29 -21.52
N ALA A 204 -2.08 -15.39 -20.68
CA ALA A 204 -1.92 -15.16 -19.25
C ALA A 204 -1.11 -16.29 -18.58
N ASN A 205 -0.33 -15.93 -17.56
CA ASN A 205 0.37 -16.92 -16.75
C ASN A 205 -0.64 -17.69 -15.90
N ALA A 206 -0.77 -19.00 -16.12
CA ALA A 206 -1.73 -19.85 -15.41
C ALA A 206 -1.56 -19.84 -13.88
N PHE A 207 -0.33 -19.72 -13.38
CA PHE A 207 -0.07 -19.59 -11.93
C PHE A 207 -0.68 -18.29 -11.38
N GLU A 208 -0.49 -17.19 -12.11
CA GLU A 208 -1.00 -15.88 -11.72
C GLU A 208 -2.53 -15.83 -11.79
N VAL A 209 -3.12 -16.39 -12.86
CA VAL A 209 -4.58 -16.52 -12.99
C VAL A 209 -5.17 -17.31 -11.83
N ARG A 210 -4.53 -18.44 -11.45
CA ARG A 210 -4.97 -19.25 -10.31
C ARG A 210 -4.92 -18.47 -9.01
N LEU A 211 -3.86 -17.69 -8.76
CA LEU A 211 -3.76 -16.88 -7.55
C LEU A 211 -4.85 -15.80 -7.52
N LEU A 212 -5.03 -15.06 -8.61
CA LEU A 212 -6.07 -14.04 -8.77
C LEU A 212 -7.48 -14.60 -8.59
N SER A 213 -7.74 -15.81 -9.07
CA SER A 213 -9.04 -16.46 -8.94
C SER A 213 -9.28 -17.13 -7.58
N SER A 214 -8.29 -17.15 -6.69
CA SER A 214 -8.39 -17.82 -5.39
C SER A 214 -7.80 -16.99 -4.25
N THR A 215 -6.51 -17.11 -3.95
CA THR A 215 -5.84 -16.44 -2.82
C THR A 215 -6.03 -14.92 -2.84
N LEU A 216 -5.98 -14.32 -4.02
CA LEU A 216 -6.08 -12.87 -4.25
C LEU A 216 -7.49 -12.41 -4.64
N ALA A 217 -8.48 -13.30 -4.61
CA ALA A 217 -9.86 -12.97 -4.95
C ALA A 217 -10.38 -11.87 -4.01
N PRO A 218 -10.90 -10.75 -4.53
CA PRO A 218 -11.39 -9.65 -3.69
C PRO A 218 -12.73 -9.96 -3.01
N ASN A 219 -13.53 -10.89 -3.56
CA ASN A 219 -14.83 -11.24 -3.01
C ASN A 219 -14.77 -12.53 -2.19
N GLU A 220 -15.71 -12.67 -1.26
CA GLU A 220 -16.01 -13.91 -0.56
C GLU A 220 -17.53 -14.13 -0.59
N SER A 221 -17.90 -15.35 -0.98
CA SER A 221 -19.27 -15.78 -1.15
C SER A 221 -19.49 -17.16 -0.50
N ASP A 222 -20.69 -17.41 0.02
CA ASP A 222 -21.12 -18.71 0.55
C ASP A 222 -21.64 -19.67 -0.54
N GLY A 223 -21.70 -19.23 -1.82
CA GLY A 223 -22.08 -20.06 -2.95
C GLY A 223 -22.85 -19.31 -4.04
N PRO A 224 -23.33 -20.01 -5.09
CA PRO A 224 -23.94 -19.40 -6.28
C PRO A 224 -25.22 -18.59 -6.04
N GLU A 225 -25.88 -18.75 -4.89
CA GLU A 225 -27.12 -18.05 -4.51
C GLU A 225 -26.87 -16.96 -3.46
N ASP A 226 -25.61 -16.68 -3.12
CA ASP A 226 -25.26 -15.68 -2.12
C ASP A 226 -25.54 -14.27 -2.64
N THR A 227 -26.37 -13.54 -1.89
CA THR A 227 -26.75 -12.15 -2.21
C THR A 227 -26.07 -11.14 -1.28
N GLU A 228 -25.36 -11.60 -0.26
CA GLU A 228 -24.70 -10.78 0.77
C GLU A 228 -23.19 -11.02 0.76
N GLU A 229 -22.56 -10.79 -0.39
CA GLU A 229 -21.13 -11.00 -0.57
C GLU A 229 -20.29 -10.01 0.24
N TRP A 230 -19.13 -10.48 0.67
CA TRP A 230 -18.12 -9.61 1.27
C TRP A 230 -17.10 -9.21 0.19
N ASN A 231 -16.73 -7.93 0.12
CA ASN A 231 -15.81 -7.41 -0.88
C ASN A 231 -14.69 -6.57 -0.23
N LEU A 232 -13.44 -6.94 -0.51
CA LEU A 232 -12.24 -6.28 0.02
C LEU A 232 -12.20 -4.78 -0.25
N PHE A 233 -12.59 -4.34 -1.44
CA PHE A 233 -12.50 -2.94 -1.83
C PHE A 233 -13.59 -2.11 -1.19
N TYR A 234 -14.82 -2.63 -1.09
CA TYR A 234 -15.91 -1.91 -0.42
C TYR A 234 -15.65 -1.69 1.07
N GLU A 235 -14.95 -2.61 1.70
CA GLU A 235 -14.68 -2.57 3.14
C GLU A 235 -13.53 -1.62 3.51
N PHE A 236 -12.47 -1.60 2.70
CA PHE A 236 -11.22 -0.92 3.10
C PHE A 236 -10.78 0.22 2.17
N GLN A 237 -11.33 0.32 0.96
CA GLN A 237 -10.89 1.37 0.04
C GLN A 237 -11.50 2.72 0.41
N VAL A 238 -10.67 3.61 0.94
CA VAL A 238 -11.11 4.94 1.42
C VAL A 238 -11.30 5.95 0.27
N VAL A 239 -10.71 5.70 -0.90
CA VAL A 239 -10.80 6.60 -2.06
C VAL A 239 -12.00 6.23 -2.94
N VAL A 240 -13.05 7.05 -2.90
CA VAL A 240 -14.33 6.80 -3.57
C VAL A 240 -14.77 7.90 -4.52
N ASP A 241 -14.34 9.15 -4.30
CA ASP A 241 -14.81 10.32 -5.04
C ASP A 241 -13.75 11.42 -5.15
N GLN A 242 -14.08 12.51 -5.84
CA GLN A 242 -13.16 13.62 -6.05
C GLN A 242 -12.70 14.29 -4.74
N LYS A 243 -13.57 14.34 -3.73
CA LYS A 243 -13.23 14.90 -2.40
C LYS A 243 -12.21 14.02 -1.68
N SER A 244 -12.19 12.73 -1.98
CA SER A 244 -11.21 11.79 -1.43
C SER A 244 -9.78 12.17 -1.79
N LEU A 245 -9.54 12.92 -2.88
CA LEU A 245 -8.19 13.43 -3.23
C LEU A 245 -7.67 14.49 -2.25
N GLU A 246 -8.54 15.13 -1.47
CA GLU A 246 -8.13 16.07 -0.42
C GLU A 246 -7.57 15.34 0.81
N ASN A 247 -7.92 14.06 0.97
CA ASN A 247 -7.37 13.22 2.03
C ASN A 247 -5.97 12.71 1.66
N ARG A 248 -4.96 13.41 2.17
CA ARG A 248 -3.55 13.07 1.97
C ARG A 248 -3.14 11.71 2.53
N HIS A 249 -3.90 11.14 3.49
CA HIS A 249 -3.53 9.92 4.21
C HIS A 249 -4.29 8.67 3.77
N SER A 250 -4.82 8.67 2.55
CA SER A 250 -5.73 7.62 2.10
C SER A 250 -5.08 6.24 1.96
N LEU A 251 -3.79 6.15 1.62
CA LEU A 251 -3.09 4.86 1.54
C LEU A 251 -2.79 4.31 2.93
N ASP A 252 -2.30 5.14 3.86
CA ASP A 252 -2.05 4.75 5.25
C ASP A 252 -3.34 4.26 5.91
N MET A 253 -4.44 5.00 5.78
CA MET A 253 -5.74 4.59 6.31
C MET A 253 -6.20 3.25 5.74
N THR A 254 -6.12 3.06 4.41
CA THR A 254 -6.52 1.81 3.75
C THR A 254 -5.74 0.62 4.30
N LEU A 255 -4.41 0.75 4.39
CA LEU A 255 -3.53 -0.32 4.87
C LEU A 255 -3.62 -0.53 6.39
N PHE A 256 -3.87 0.53 7.16
CA PHE A 256 -4.07 0.47 8.59
C PHE A 256 -5.34 -0.31 8.94
N LEU A 257 -6.47 0.03 8.32
CA LEU A 257 -7.76 -0.65 8.54
C LEU A 257 -7.66 -2.13 8.18
N TRP A 258 -7.07 -2.44 7.01
CA TRP A 258 -6.80 -3.81 6.60
C TRP A 258 -6.02 -4.58 7.66
N ARG A 259 -4.89 -4.01 8.12
CA ARG A 259 -4.04 -4.68 9.10
C ARG A 259 -4.73 -4.89 10.44
N ASP A 260 -5.50 -3.91 10.91
CA ASP A 260 -6.25 -4.02 12.15
C ASP A 260 -7.26 -5.17 12.07
N HIS A 261 -7.99 -5.29 10.95
CA HIS A 261 -8.91 -6.40 10.71
C HIS A 261 -8.19 -7.75 10.57
N VAL A 262 -7.00 -7.79 9.96
CA VAL A 262 -6.15 -8.99 9.96
C VAL A 262 -5.81 -9.41 11.39
N VAL A 263 -5.41 -8.48 12.25
CA VAL A 263 -5.12 -8.78 13.67
C VAL A 263 -6.36 -9.33 14.37
N LEU A 264 -7.53 -8.73 14.21
CA LEU A 264 -8.78 -9.23 14.78
C LEU A 264 -9.16 -10.62 14.27
N ALA A 265 -9.08 -10.85 12.96
CA ALA A 265 -9.49 -12.11 12.34
C ALA A 265 -8.56 -13.28 12.70
N THR A 266 -7.25 -13.02 12.82
CA THR A 266 -6.21 -14.06 12.89
C THR A 266 -5.63 -14.30 14.29
N SER A 267 -5.71 -13.33 15.20
CA SER A 267 -5.09 -13.46 16.51
C SER A 267 -5.83 -14.46 17.40
N ASN A 268 -5.08 -15.36 18.02
CA ASN A 268 -5.61 -16.33 18.99
C ASN A 268 -5.67 -15.78 20.43
N ASN A 269 -4.97 -14.67 20.70
CA ASN A 269 -4.79 -14.09 22.04
C ASN A 269 -5.36 -12.67 22.11
N LEU A 270 -6.61 -12.48 21.68
CA LEU A 270 -7.28 -11.19 21.78
C LEU A 270 -7.65 -10.89 23.24
N THR A 271 -7.52 -9.63 23.65
CA THR A 271 -8.11 -9.13 24.90
C THR A 271 -9.64 -9.17 24.80
N GLU A 272 -10.36 -9.19 25.93
CA GLU A 272 -11.84 -9.22 25.90
C GLU A 272 -12.42 -8.07 25.06
N LYS A 273 -11.89 -6.86 25.19
CA LYS A 273 -12.28 -5.71 24.36
C LYS A 273 -12.10 -5.97 22.85
N LEU A 274 -11.04 -6.66 22.44
CA LEU A 274 -10.81 -6.97 21.02
C LEU A 274 -11.67 -8.16 20.55
N LYS A 275 -12.09 -9.06 21.45
CA LYS A 275 -13.06 -10.11 21.13
C LYS A 275 -14.44 -9.52 20.88
N GLU A 276 -14.90 -8.63 21.76
CA GLU A 276 -16.14 -7.88 21.57
C GLU A 276 -16.12 -7.13 20.23
N ARG A 277 -15.06 -6.36 19.97
CA ARG A 277 -14.91 -5.65 18.69
C ARG A 277 -14.92 -6.59 17.48
N LYS A 278 -14.27 -7.76 17.59
CA LYS A 278 -14.30 -8.79 16.53
C LYS A 278 -15.72 -9.28 16.26
N GLU A 279 -16.51 -9.52 17.31
CA GLU A 279 -17.91 -9.99 17.17
C GLU A 279 -18.83 -8.89 16.59
N GLU A 280 -18.54 -7.63 16.88
CA GLU A 280 -19.28 -6.47 16.36
C GLU A 280 -18.94 -6.15 14.89
N GLU A 281 -17.64 -6.19 14.53
CA GLU A 281 -17.16 -5.71 13.23
C GLU A 281 -17.00 -6.82 12.18
N LEU A 282 -16.79 -8.08 12.59
CA LEU A 282 -16.44 -9.16 11.66
C LEU A 282 -17.48 -10.29 11.65
N THR A 283 -18.00 -10.57 10.46
CA THR A 283 -18.85 -11.75 10.20
C THR A 283 -17.99 -13.00 9.96
N PRO A 284 -18.55 -14.21 10.08
CA PRO A 284 -17.82 -15.44 9.70
C PRO A 284 -17.27 -15.39 8.27
N LYS A 285 -18.04 -14.78 7.35
CA LYS A 285 -17.65 -14.58 5.95
C LYS A 285 -16.43 -13.67 5.83
N SER A 286 -16.47 -12.49 6.45
CA SER A 286 -15.32 -11.57 6.42
C SER A 286 -14.08 -12.19 7.09
N ILE A 287 -14.23 -12.94 8.18
CA ILE A 287 -13.11 -13.66 8.83
C ILE A 287 -12.45 -14.66 7.86
N ARG A 288 -13.23 -15.43 7.08
CA ARG A 288 -12.67 -16.36 6.09
C ARG A 288 -11.92 -15.62 4.99
N ALA A 289 -12.52 -14.56 4.45
CA ALA A 289 -11.93 -13.74 3.42
C ALA A 289 -10.62 -13.10 3.88
N ILE A 290 -10.62 -12.47 5.05
CA ILE A 290 -9.46 -11.83 5.66
C ILE A 290 -8.35 -12.85 5.91
N LYS A 291 -8.67 -14.04 6.45
CA LYS A 291 -7.67 -15.11 6.66
C LYS A 291 -7.03 -15.57 5.36
N ARG A 292 -7.81 -15.70 4.28
CA ARG A 292 -7.29 -16.05 2.94
C ARG A 292 -6.36 -14.95 2.42
N LEU A 293 -6.79 -13.70 2.52
CA LEU A 293 -6.10 -12.53 1.98
C LEU A 293 -4.90 -12.10 2.85
N ALA A 294 -4.82 -12.52 4.11
CA ALA A 294 -3.66 -12.28 4.98
C ALA A 294 -2.43 -13.15 4.64
N VAL A 295 -2.55 -14.06 3.67
CA VAL A 295 -1.43 -14.90 3.21
C VAL A 295 -0.53 -14.10 2.27
N THR A 296 0.79 -14.22 2.45
CA THR A 296 1.81 -13.71 1.52
C THR A 296 1.92 -14.61 0.28
N PRO A 297 1.55 -14.13 -0.93
CA PRO A 297 1.65 -14.95 -2.14
C PRO A 297 3.12 -15.08 -2.56
N MET A 298 3.64 -16.30 -2.50
CA MET A 298 5.03 -16.59 -2.86
C MET A 298 5.24 -16.66 -4.39
N PRO A 299 6.46 -16.35 -4.89
CA PRO A 299 6.81 -16.58 -6.28
C PRO A 299 6.64 -18.05 -6.71
N ASP A 300 6.37 -18.27 -7.99
CA ASP A 300 6.35 -19.61 -8.59
C ASP A 300 7.78 -20.15 -8.73
N ILE A 301 8.29 -20.75 -7.66
CA ILE A 301 9.63 -21.35 -7.62
C ILE A 301 9.73 -22.48 -8.65
N GLN A 302 8.67 -23.28 -8.82
CA GLN A 302 8.67 -24.42 -9.74
C GLN A 302 8.66 -23.96 -11.20
N GLY A 303 7.89 -22.92 -11.52
CA GLY A 303 7.91 -22.26 -12.82
C GLY A 303 9.24 -21.56 -13.13
N ALA A 304 9.95 -21.06 -12.11
CA ALA A 304 11.28 -20.47 -12.27
C ALA A 304 12.35 -21.52 -12.63
N PHE A 305 12.36 -22.68 -11.95
CA PHE A 305 13.29 -23.78 -12.26
C PHE A 305 13.02 -24.42 -13.64
N LEU A 306 11.76 -24.53 -14.06
CA LEU A 306 11.40 -25.06 -15.40
C LEU A 306 11.73 -24.09 -16.54
N ARG A 307 11.87 -22.78 -16.26
CA ARG A 307 12.26 -21.76 -17.24
C ARG A 307 13.77 -21.47 -17.28
N GLY A 308 14.58 -22.24 -16.55
CA GLY A 308 16.04 -22.17 -16.62
C GLY A 308 16.65 -20.90 -16.03
N LEU A 309 16.06 -20.37 -14.94
CA LEU A 309 16.81 -19.53 -13.99
C LEU A 309 17.70 -20.40 -13.11
#